data_AF-A0A167JFT9-F1
#
_entry.id   AF-A0A167JFT9-F1
#
_cell.length_a   1.000
_cell.length_b   1.000
_cell.length_c   1.000
_cell.angle_alpha   90.00
_cell.angle_beta   90.00
_cell.angle_gamma   90.00
#
_symmetry.space_group_name_H-M   'P 1'
#
loop_
_entity.id
_entity.type
_entity.pdbx_description
1 polymer ?
#
loop_
_entity_poly.entity_id
_entity_poly.type
_entity_poly.pdbx_seq_one_letter_code
_entity_poly.pdbx_strand_id
1 'polypeptide(L)' 'MFGLRKWSTPFLRPAGPFMVGGAVVFYLVAKMQGAMIDSDEYRNDPRNPAAGK' A
#
# COMPACT_ATOMS: atom_id res chain seq x y z
N MET A 1 28.10 25.82 10.30
CA MET A 1 27.60 24.43 10.13
C MET A 1 27.60 24.13 8.63
N PHE A 2 28.45 23.22 8.16
CA PHE A 2 28.39 22.78 6.76
C PHE A 2 27.14 21.91 6.60
N GLY A 3 26.15 22.38 5.85
CA GLY A 3 24.91 21.63 5.61
C GLY A 3 25.17 20.32 4.88
N LEU A 4 24.33 19.32 5.10
CA LEU A 4 24.38 18.07 4.35
C LEU A 4 24.21 18.37 2.85
N ARG A 5 25.26 18.10 2.06
CA ARG A 5 25.20 18.23 0.61
C ARG A 5 24.34 17.11 0.04
N LYS A 6 23.29 17.45 -0.72
CA LYS A 6 22.55 16.49 -1.56
C LYS A 6 23.41 16.09 -2.76
N TRP A 7 23.56 14.79 -2.96
CA TRP A 7 24.25 14.19 -4.10
C TRP A 7 23.24 13.55 -5.05
N SER A 8 23.45 13.68 -6.36
CA SER A 8 22.57 13.12 -7.40
C SER A 8 22.82 11.63 -7.62
N THR A 9 22.66 10.82 -6.56
CA THR A 9 22.86 9.37 -6.62
C THR A 9 21.75 8.72 -7.44
N PRO A 10 22.06 7.85 -8.41
CA PRO A 10 21.06 7.18 -9.23
C PRO A 10 20.33 6.10 -8.43
N PHE A 11 19.25 6.47 -7.73
CA PHE A 11 18.47 5.56 -6.89
C PHE A 11 17.26 4.94 -7.61
N LEU A 12 16.63 5.67 -8.54
CA LEU A 12 15.41 5.20 -9.20
C LEU A 12 15.63 3.94 -10.05
N ARG A 13 16.78 3.85 -10.75
CA ARG A 13 17.10 2.70 -11.61
C ARG A 13 17.22 1.39 -10.81
N PRO A 14 18.01 1.30 -9.73
CA PRO A 14 18.04 0.09 -8.91
C PRO A 14 16.76 -0.12 -8.07
N ALA A 15 16.06 0.96 -7.68
CA ALA A 15 14.82 0.85 -6.91
C ALA A 15 13.60 0.44 -7.74
N GLY A 16 13.66 0.55 -9.08
CA GLY A 16 12.56 0.30 -10.01
C GLY A 16 11.78 -0.99 -9.74
N PRO A 17 12.44 -2.17 -9.72
CA PRO A 17 11.77 -3.45 -9.49
C PRO A 17 11.04 -3.52 -8.14
N PHE A 18 11.60 -2.90 -7.09
CA PHE A 18 10.97 -2.86 -5.76
C PHE A 18 9.75 -1.94 -5.73
N MET A 19 9.83 -0.78 -6.38
CA MET A 19 8.68 0.12 -6.49
C MET A 19 7.54 -0.53 -7.28
N VAL A 20 7.85 -1.20 -8.39
CA VAL A 20 6.86 -1.94 -9.19
C VAL A 20 6.27 -3.08 -8.38
N GLY A 21 7.09 -3.91 -7.73
CA GLY A 21 6.62 -4.99 -6.87
C GLY A 21 5.73 -4.49 -5.74
N GLY A 22 6.13 -3.41 -5.06
CA GLY A 22 5.34 -2.77 -4.02
C GLY A 22 3.99 -2.27 -4.53
N ALA A 23 3.95 -1.63 -5.69
CA ALA A 23 2.70 -1.18 -6.32
C ALA A 23 1.78 -2.35 -6.68
N VAL A 24 2.33 -3.45 -7.20
CA VAL A 24 1.57 -4.67 -7.51
C VAL A 24 0.98 -5.28 -6.24
N VAL A 25 1.79 -5.50 -5.21
CA VAL A 25 1.33 -6.05 -3.93
C VAL A 25 0.27 -5.16 -3.32
N PHE A 26 0.49 -3.84 -3.31
CA PHE A 26 -0.47 -2.88 -2.79
C PHE A 26 -1.83 -3.00 -3.48
N TYR A 27 -1.86 -3.03 -4.82
CA TYR A 27 -3.10 -3.18 -5.57
C TYR A 27 -3.83 -4.49 -5.27
N LEU A 28 -3.09 -5.61 -5.23
CA LEU A 28 -3.68 -6.92 -4.93
C LEU A 28 -4.24 -6.99 -3.52
N VAL A 29 -3.49 -6.51 -2.53
CA VAL A 29 -3.93 -6.48 -1.12
C VAL A 29 -5.15 -5.58 -0.95
N ALA A 30 -5.16 -4.40 -1.57
CA ALA A 30 -6.32 -3.51 -1.53
C ALA A 30 -7.59 -4.18 -2.08
N LYS A 31 -7.46 -4.93 -3.19
CA LYS A 31 -8.59 -5.70 -3.74
C LYS A 31 -9.03 -6.84 -2.82
N MET A 32 -8.08 -7.58 -2.26
CA MET A 32 -8.38 -8.68 -1.33
C MET A 32 -9.09 -8.16 -0.07
N GLN A 33 -8.62 -7.05 0.50
CA GLN A 33 -9.25 -6.42 1.66
C GLN A 33 -10.69 -6.00 1.36
N GLY A 34 -10.95 -5.41 0.19
CA GLY A 34 -12.30 -5.07 -0.25
C GLY A 34 -13.25 -6.28 -0.32
N ALA A 35 -12.76 -7.45 -0.73
CA ALA A 35 -13.57 -8.66 -0.73
C ALA A 35 -13.75 -9.26 0.68
N MET A 36 -12.73 -9.16 1.54
CA MET A 36 -12.75 -9.74 2.89
C MET A 36 -13.69 -9.01 3.84
N ILE A 37 -13.79 -7.68 3.73
CA ILE A 37 -14.71 -6.89 4.57
C ILE A 37 -16.18 -7.22 4.28
N ASP A 38 -16.51 -7.73 3.11
CA ASP A 38 -17.88 -8.14 2.75
C ASP A 38 -18.22 -9.59 3.13
N SER A 39 -17.24 -10.35 3.63
CA SER A 39 -17.43 -11.74 4.05
C SER A 39 -18.35 -11.86 5.28
N ASP A 40 -19.01 -13.02 5.41
CA ASP A 40 -20.01 -13.26 6.47
C ASP A 40 -19.47 -13.02 7.90
N GLU A 41 -18.17 -13.27 8.11
CA GLU A 41 -17.50 -13.06 9.39
C GLU A 41 -17.41 -11.56 9.77
N TYR A 42 -17.15 -10.69 8.80
CA TYR A 42 -16.79 -9.28 9.05
C TYR A 42 -17.85 -8.28 8.58
N ARG A 43 -18.86 -8.71 7.83
CA ARG A 43 -19.89 -7.84 7.24
C ARG A 43 -20.68 -7.04 8.28
N ASN A 44 -20.90 -7.62 9.47
CA ASN A 44 -21.66 -6.99 10.56
C ASN A 44 -20.78 -6.42 11.67
N ASP A 45 -19.45 -6.40 11.50
CA ASP A 45 -18.56 -5.81 12.51
C ASP A 45 -18.75 -4.28 12.53
N PRO A 46 -19.04 -3.65 13.69
CA PRO A 46 -19.21 -2.20 13.79
C PRO A 46 -17.94 -1.40 13.43
N ARG A 47 -16.77 -2.05 13.36
CA ARG A 47 -15.49 -1.45 12.93
C ARG A 47 -15.30 -1.51 11.43
N ASN A 48 -16.14 -2.26 10.71
CA ASN A 48 -16.02 -2.41 9.27
C ASN A 48 -16.35 -1.08 8.57
N PRO A 49 -15.40 -0.48 7.82
CA PRO A 49 -15.63 0.78 7.13
C PRO A 49 -16.69 0.71 6.02
N ALA A 50 -17.07 -0.50 5.57
CA ALA A 50 -18.16 -0.71 4.62
C ALA A 50 -19.54 -0.84 5.29
N ALA A 51 -19.63 -1.13 6.59
CA ALA A 51 -20.91 -1.35 7.28
C ALA A 51 -21.78 -0.07 7.39
N GLY A 52 -21.21 1.10 7.14
CA GLY A 52 -21.92 2.39 7.13
C GLY A 52 -22.06 3.03 5.75
N LYS A 53 -21.78 2.30 4.66
CA LYS A 53 -21.92 2.78 3.28
C LYS A 53 -23.13 2.17 2.58
#